data_AF-A0A3M0XS74-F1
#
_entry.id   AF-A0A3M0XS74-F1
#
_cell.length_a   1.000
_cell.length_b   1.000
_cell.length_c   1.000
_cell.angle_alpha   90.00
_cell.angle_beta   90.00
_cell.angle_gamma   90.00
#
_symmetry.space_group_name_H-M   'P 1'
#
loop_
_entity.id
_entity.type
_entity.pdbx_description
1 polymer ?
#
loop_
_entity_poly.entity_id
_entity_poly.type
_entity_poly.pdbx_seq_one_letter_code
_entity_poly.pdbx_strand_id
1 'polypeptide(L)' 'MAVVWLNGGFVDAGAARVSVFDAAVQHGVGLFETLLAIHSEPIMLEA' A
#
# COMPACT_ATOMS: atom_id res chain seq x y z
N MET A 1 -14.48 1.94 4.75
CA MET A 1 -14.04 1.52 3.41
C MET A 1 -12.67 2.14 3.18
N ALA A 2 -11.64 1.32 2.98
CA ALA A 2 -10.27 1.82 2.80
C ALA A 2 -10.03 2.17 1.32
N VAL A 3 -9.17 3.16 1.08
CA VAL A 3 -8.73 3.55 -0.27
C VAL A 3 -7.30 3.07 -0.48
N VAL A 4 -6.98 2.58 -1.68
CA VAL A 4 -5.63 2.13 -2.04
C VAL A 4 -5.13 2.99 -3.20
N TRP A 5 -3.91 3.52 -3.07
CA TRP A 5 -3.19 4.11 -4.17
C TRP A 5 -2.41 3.02 -4.92
N LEU A 6 -2.75 2.78 -6.18
CA LEU A 6 -2.16 1.72 -6.99
C LEU A 6 -1.89 2.23 -8.41
N ASN A 7 -0.64 2.12 -8.87
CA ASN A 7 -0.21 2.48 -10.23
C ASN A 7 -0.64 3.89 -10.71
N GLY A 8 -0.61 4.88 -9.80
CA GLY A 8 -0.93 6.27 -10.13
C GLY A 8 -2.40 6.66 -9.99
N GLY A 9 -3.24 5.79 -9.43
CA GLY A 9 -4.66 6.08 -9.19
C GLY A 9 -5.18 5.58 -7.86
N PHE A 10 -6.27 6.19 -7.39
CA PHE A 10 -7.03 5.70 -6.23
C PHE A 10 -8.04 4.64 -6.67
N VAL A 11 -8.10 3.53 -5.92
CA VAL A 11 -9.07 2.45 -6.08
C VAL A 11 -9.69 2.10 -4.73
N ASP A 12 -10.90 1.53 -4.76
CA ASP A 12 -11.48 0.91 -3.57
C ASP A 12 -10.66 -0.31 -3.13
N ALA A 13 -10.54 -0.55 -1.82
CA ALA A 13 -9.77 -1.66 -1.29
C ALA A 13 -10.22 -3.03 -1.80
N GLY A 14 -11.52 -3.26 -2.05
CA GLY A 14 -12.02 -4.52 -2.61
C GLY A 14 -11.68 -4.72 -4.09
N ALA A 15 -11.36 -3.63 -4.79
CA ALA A 15 -10.95 -3.62 -6.19
C ALA A 15 -9.41 -3.62 -6.37
N ALA A 16 -8.64 -3.29 -5.33
CA ALA A 16 -7.18 -3.33 -5.37
C ALA A 16 -6.68 -4.76 -5.60
N ARG A 17 -6.00 -4.99 -6.74
CA ARG A 17 -5.49 -6.31 -7.13
C ARG A 17 -4.11 -6.19 -7.74
N VAL A 18 -3.32 -7.21 -7.53
CA VAL A 18 -2.03 -7.43 -8.19
C VAL A 18 -2.12 -8.69 -9.05
N SER A 19 -1.32 -8.78 -10.10
CA SER A 19 -1.25 -9.99 -10.92
C SER A 19 -0.76 -11.18 -10.10
N VAL A 20 -1.31 -12.37 -10.34
CA VAL A 20 -0.76 -13.62 -9.78
C VAL A 20 0.65 -13.92 -10.29
N PHE A 21 1.04 -13.30 -11.40
CA PHE A 21 2.37 -13.40 -11.98
C PHE A 21 3.34 -12.31 -11.47
N ASP A 22 2.94 -11.48 -10.51
CA ASP A 22 3.85 -10.51 -9.91
C ASP A 22 4.97 -11.20 -9.11
N ALA A 23 6.21 -10.71 -9.18
CA ALA A 23 7.34 -11.30 -8.47
C ALA A 23 7.21 -11.18 -6.94
N ALA A 24 6.49 -10.18 -6.43
CA ALA A 24 6.15 -10.08 -5.02
C ALA A 24 5.27 -11.27 -4.58
N VAL A 25 4.35 -11.69 -5.44
CA VAL A 25 3.46 -12.84 -5.19
C VAL A 25 4.20 -14.16 -5.41
N GLN A 26 4.93 -14.31 -6.52
CA GLN A 26 5.59 -15.57 -6.89
C GLN A 26 6.82 -15.87 -6.04
N HIS A 27 7.57 -14.85 -5.63
CA HIS A 27 8.91 -14.99 -5.07
C HIS A 27 9.15 -14.16 -3.81
N GLY A 28 8.16 -13.42 -3.32
CA GLY A 28 8.32 -12.55 -2.15
C GLY A 28 9.24 -11.35 -2.38
N VAL A 29 9.45 -10.95 -3.64
CA VAL A 29 10.29 -9.81 -3.99
C VAL A 29 9.52 -8.51 -3.77
N GLY A 30 9.72 -7.87 -2.63
CA GLY A 30 9.11 -6.59 -2.30
C GLY A 30 9.57 -6.04 -0.97
N LEU A 31 9.34 -4.74 -0.75
CA LEU A 31 9.53 -4.07 0.53
C LEU A 31 8.22 -3.38 0.89
N PHE A 32 7.94 -3.29 2.19
CA PHE A 32 6.81 -2.54 2.70
C PHE A 32 7.22 -1.86 4.01
N GLU A 33 6.51 -0.78 4.32
CA GLU A 33 6.62 -0.09 5.60
C GLU A 33 5.22 0.15 6.16
N THR A 34 5.13 0.42 7.46
CA THR A 34 3.87 0.75 8.13
C THR A 34 3.99 2.09 8.83
N LEU A 35 3.03 2.97 8.59
CA LEU A 35 2.96 4.29 9.21
C LEU A 35 1.62 4.46 9.91
N LEU A 36 1.63 5.06 11.09
CA LEU A 36 0.44 5.41 11.85
C LEU A 36 0.26 6.93 11.83
N ALA A 37 -0.94 7.39 11.46
CA ALA A 37 -1.33 8.78 11.59
C ALA A 37 -2.46 8.92 12.61
N ILE A 38 -2.32 9.86 13.55
CA ILE A 38 -3.33 10.19 14.56
C ILE A 38 -3.54 11.69 14.53
N HIS A 39 -4.80 12.14 14.51
CA HIS A 39 -5.15 13.58 14.49
C HIS A 39 -4.42 14.38 13.41
N SER A 40 -4.33 13.83 12.20
CA SER A 40 -3.63 14.43 11.04
C SER A 40 -2.11 14.47 11.14
N GLU A 41 -1.51 13.87 12.17
CA GLU A 41 -0.07 13.84 12.36
C GLU A 41 0.48 12.42 12.10
N PRO A 42 1.40 12.24 11.13
CA PRO A 42 2.12 10.99 10.97
C PRO A 42 3.14 10.82 12.10
N ILE A 43 3.12 9.67 12.77
CA ILE A 43 4.02 9.38 13.87
C ILE A 43 5.33 8.80 13.30
N MET A 44 6.47 9.39 13.69
CA MET A 44 7.82 8.93 13.30
C MET A 44 8.11 8.93 11.79
N LEU A 45 7.42 9.78 11.02
CA LEU A 45 7.80 10.03 9.62
C LEU A 45 8.95 11.03 9.60
N GLU A 46 10.14 10.56 9.30
CA GLU A 46 11.30 11.42 9.05
C GLU A 46 11.19 12.04 7.64
N ALA A 47 11.68 13.28 7.50
CA ALA A 47 11.68 14.05 6.24
C ALA A 47 12.95 13.81 5.40
#